data_AF-A0A7Y5JV63-F1
#
_entry.id   AF-A0A7Y5JV63-F1
#
_cell.length_a   1.000
_cell.length_b   1.000
_cell.length_c   1.000
_cell.angle_alpha   90.00
_cell.angle_beta   90.00
_cell.angle_gamma   90.00
#
_symmetry.space_group_name_H-M   'P 1'
#
loop_
_entity.id
_entity.type
_entity.pdbx_description
1 polymer ?
#
loop_
_entity_poly.entity_id
_entity_poly.type
_entity_poly.pdbx_seq_one_letter_code
_entity_poly.pdbx_strand_id
1 'polypeptide(L)'
;MPVDEQSAARPDAESGGVRAHVADSWLRSAAAGVQVDTVDAPITLPADALRDHRSAHPLARVFPLLDDVLGQAARDCDAVMAVSDAAGQLLWVCGTPSVLRRAESIGFVEGSNWDERLAGTNAPGMALRLDSSVNVLGAEHFRRSVQHWSCAATTIHDPSDQSILG
;
A
#
# COMPACT_ATOMS: atom_id res chain seq x y z
N MET A 1 14.73 46.23 8.21
CA MET A 1 14.35 45.21 7.19
C MET A 1 13.46 44.20 7.89
N PRO A 2 12.13 44.30 7.79
CA PRO A 2 11.25 43.26 8.30
C PRO A 2 11.33 42.05 7.34
N VAL A 3 11.41 40.85 7.89
CA VAL A 3 11.30 39.60 7.14
C VAL A 3 9.83 39.22 7.04
N ASP A 4 9.39 39.01 5.80
CA ASP A 4 8.01 38.69 5.41
C ASP A 4 7.50 37.40 6.09
N GLU A 5 6.28 37.49 6.62
CA GLU A 5 5.44 36.35 6.99
C GLU A 5 5.04 35.59 5.71
N GLN A 6 5.75 34.50 5.41
CA GLN A 6 5.30 33.55 4.40
C GLN A 6 4.12 32.76 4.97
N SER A 7 2.92 33.17 4.57
CA SER A 7 1.66 32.47 4.72
C SER A 7 1.82 30.98 4.37
N ALA A 8 1.81 30.12 5.40
CA ALA A 8 1.68 28.69 5.22
C ALA A 8 0.22 28.41 4.86
N ALA A 9 -0.01 27.98 3.61
CA ALA A 9 -1.29 27.47 3.17
C ALA A 9 -1.74 26.33 4.12
N ARG A 10 -2.88 26.52 4.78
CA ARG A 10 -3.51 25.48 5.59
C ARG A 10 -4.00 24.40 4.62
N PRO A 11 -3.70 23.11 4.84
CA PRO A 11 -4.38 22.06 4.08
C PRO A 11 -5.87 22.15 4.40
N ASP A 12 -6.68 22.20 3.34
CA ASP A 12 -8.13 22.24 3.42
C ASP A 12 -8.63 21.13 4.33
N ALA A 13 -9.24 21.52 5.44
CA ALA A 13 -10.01 20.63 6.28
C ALA A 13 -11.31 20.33 5.52
N GLU A 14 -11.23 19.36 4.60
CA GLU A 14 -12.37 18.89 3.83
C GLU A 14 -13.43 18.29 4.77
N SER A 15 -14.61 18.87 4.70
CA SER A 15 -15.81 18.64 5.47
C SER A 15 -16.34 17.20 5.38
N GLY A 16 -16.35 16.47 6.51
CA GLY A 16 -17.30 15.41 6.89
C GLY A 16 -17.59 14.22 5.95
N GLY A 17 -17.04 14.21 4.74
CA GLY A 17 -17.27 13.23 3.69
C GLY A 17 -15.98 12.51 3.30
N VAL A 18 -16.12 11.34 2.70
CA VAL A 18 -15.01 10.55 2.20
C VAL A 18 -14.36 11.27 1.01
N ARG A 19 -13.02 11.35 0.99
CA ARG A 19 -12.26 11.97 -0.11
C ARG A 19 -12.65 11.34 -1.46
N ALA A 20 -12.77 12.15 -2.52
CA ALA A 20 -13.29 11.69 -3.81
C ALA A 20 -12.59 10.43 -4.36
N HIS A 21 -11.26 10.39 -4.35
CA HIS A 21 -10.49 9.23 -4.82
C HIS A 21 -10.73 7.95 -4.00
N VAL A 22 -11.00 8.08 -2.70
CA VAL A 22 -11.38 6.95 -1.83
C VAL A 22 -12.79 6.48 -2.19
N ALA A 23 -13.74 7.39 -2.35
CA ALA A 23 -15.10 7.05 -2.78
C ALA A 23 -15.11 6.34 -4.15
N ASP A 24 -14.30 6.79 -5.10
CA ASP A 24 -14.17 6.14 -6.40
C ASP A 24 -13.57 4.73 -6.28
N SER A 25 -12.57 4.54 -5.42
CA SER A 25 -12.00 3.21 -5.14
C SER A 25 -13.00 2.28 -4.48
N TRP A 26 -13.88 2.80 -3.60
CA TRP A 26 -14.97 2.03 -3.00
C TRP A 26 -15.96 1.54 -4.05
N LEU A 27 -16.35 2.39 -4.99
CA LEU A 27 -17.23 2.01 -6.09
C LEU A 27 -16.62 0.90 -6.96
N ARG A 28 -15.33 1.01 -7.28
CA ARG A 28 -14.61 -0.04 -8.05
C ARG A 28 -14.48 -1.35 -7.27
N SER A 29 -14.17 -1.28 -5.98
CA SER A 29 -14.09 -2.44 -5.09
C SER A 29 -15.42 -3.18 -5.00
N ALA A 30 -16.51 -2.43 -4.81
CA ALA A 30 -17.87 -2.97 -4.76
C ALA A 30 -18.28 -3.57 -6.12
N ALA A 31 -17.97 -2.90 -7.23
CA ALA A 31 -18.25 -3.41 -8.57
C ALA A 31 -17.47 -4.70 -8.91
N ALA A 32 -16.29 -4.89 -8.31
CA ALA A 32 -15.51 -6.12 -8.42
C ALA A 32 -16.01 -7.26 -7.51
N GLY A 33 -17.04 -7.01 -6.68
CA GLY A 33 -17.62 -8.03 -5.80
C GLY A 33 -16.86 -8.23 -4.48
N VAL A 34 -15.93 -7.34 -4.13
CA VAL A 34 -15.25 -7.40 -2.83
C VAL A 34 -16.29 -7.24 -1.72
N GLN A 35 -16.26 -8.13 -0.73
CA GLN A 35 -17.15 -8.06 0.42
C GLN A 35 -16.46 -7.35 1.58
N VAL A 36 -17.21 -6.50 2.29
CA VAL A 36 -16.71 -5.71 3.44
C VAL A 36 -16.20 -6.60 4.57
N ASP A 37 -16.82 -7.77 4.76
CA ASP A 37 -16.53 -8.69 5.85
C ASP A 37 -15.57 -9.85 5.46
N THR A 38 -15.06 -9.88 4.22
CA THR A 38 -13.96 -10.79 3.87
C THR A 38 -12.70 -10.35 4.62
N VAL A 39 -12.10 -11.28 5.36
CA VAL A 39 -11.03 -10.96 6.31
C VAL A 39 -9.71 -10.71 5.60
N ASP A 40 -9.30 -11.60 4.69
CA ASP A 40 -7.94 -11.70 4.19
C ASP A 40 -7.84 -11.51 2.66
N ALA A 41 -6.80 -10.78 2.22
CA ALA A 41 -6.49 -10.66 0.81
C ALA A 41 -6.01 -12.03 0.26
N PRO A 42 -6.40 -12.42 -0.96
CA PRO A 42 -6.03 -13.73 -1.48
C PRO A 42 -4.52 -13.81 -1.75
N ILE A 43 -3.91 -14.94 -1.37
CA ILE A 43 -2.60 -15.32 -1.87
C ILE A 43 -2.78 -15.80 -3.30
N THR A 44 -2.26 -15.04 -4.26
CA THR A 44 -2.37 -15.38 -5.69
C THR A 44 -1.03 -15.76 -6.30
N LEU A 45 0.06 -15.55 -5.56
CA LEU A 45 1.39 -15.99 -5.93
C LEU A 45 1.94 -16.94 -4.84
N PRO A 46 1.97 -18.26 -5.08
CA PRO A 46 2.48 -19.22 -4.11
C PRO A 46 3.99 -19.09 -3.90
N ALA A 47 4.52 -19.63 -2.81
CA ALA A 47 5.87 -19.38 -2.34
C ALA A 47 6.98 -19.75 -3.34
N ASP A 48 6.81 -20.83 -4.11
CA ASP A 48 7.73 -21.26 -5.16
C ASP A 48 7.78 -20.25 -6.31
N ALA A 49 6.62 -19.84 -6.80
CA ALA A 49 6.49 -18.84 -7.86
C ALA A 49 6.95 -17.45 -7.37
N LEU A 50 6.68 -17.09 -6.12
CA LEU A 50 7.10 -15.82 -5.51
C LEU A 50 8.62 -15.66 -5.50
N ARG A 51 9.36 -16.72 -5.17
CA ARG A 51 10.83 -16.68 -5.19
C ARG A 51 11.37 -16.37 -6.58
N ASP A 52 10.82 -17.04 -7.58
CA ASP A 52 11.27 -16.88 -8.96
C ASP A 52 10.86 -15.50 -9.50
N HIS A 53 9.65 -15.04 -9.17
CA HIS A 53 9.14 -13.71 -9.50
C HIS A 53 10.00 -12.60 -8.88
N ARG A 54 10.31 -12.68 -7.58
CA ARG A 54 11.26 -11.77 -6.91
C ARG A 54 12.60 -11.74 -7.63
N SER A 55 13.15 -12.90 -7.94
CA SER A 55 14.49 -13.00 -8.54
C SER A 55 14.56 -12.33 -9.93
N ALA A 56 13.45 -12.37 -10.67
CA ALA A 56 13.31 -11.71 -11.97
C ALA A 56 12.92 -10.22 -11.88
N HIS A 57 12.36 -9.78 -10.75
CA HIS A 57 11.81 -8.44 -10.62
C HIS A 57 12.92 -7.36 -10.58
N PRO A 58 12.79 -6.24 -11.34
CA PRO A 58 13.80 -5.17 -11.34
C PRO A 58 14.11 -4.61 -9.94
N LEU A 59 13.10 -4.51 -9.08
CA LEU A 59 13.26 -4.00 -7.71
C LEU A 59 14.12 -4.90 -6.81
N ALA A 60 14.37 -6.16 -7.17
CA ALA A 60 15.14 -7.07 -6.32
C ALA A 60 16.58 -6.59 -6.08
N ARG A 61 17.16 -5.86 -7.03
CA ARG A 61 18.51 -5.30 -6.91
C ARG A 61 18.58 -4.10 -5.95
N VAL A 62 17.48 -3.38 -5.79
CA VAL A 62 17.40 -2.18 -4.93
C VAL A 62 16.69 -2.45 -3.60
N PHE A 63 15.96 -3.55 -3.50
CA PHE A 63 15.24 -3.93 -2.29
C PHE A 63 16.11 -3.94 -1.02
N PRO A 64 17.36 -4.46 -1.02
CA PRO A 64 18.22 -4.38 0.16
C PRO A 64 18.40 -2.95 0.67
N LEU A 65 18.56 -1.97 -0.22
CA LEU A 65 18.67 -0.56 0.15
C LEU A 65 17.35 -0.01 0.71
N LEU A 66 16.21 -0.42 0.15
CA LEU A 66 14.90 -0.05 0.68
C LEU A 66 14.69 -0.62 2.08
N ASP A 67 15.04 -1.89 2.32
CA ASP A 67 14.92 -2.52 3.64
C ASP A 67 15.89 -1.90 4.67
N ASP A 68 17.11 -1.55 4.26
CA ASP A 68 18.10 -0.92 5.14
C ASP A 68 17.67 0.47 5.61
N VAL A 69 16.94 1.23 4.78
CA VAL A 69 16.52 2.60 5.12
C VAL A 69 15.07 2.61 5.63
N LEU A 70 14.12 2.26 4.76
CA LEU A 70 12.69 2.32 5.07
C LEU A 70 12.26 1.15 5.95
N GLY A 71 12.83 -0.03 5.74
CA GLY A 71 12.55 -1.19 6.57
C GLY A 71 13.02 -0.98 8.02
N GLN A 72 14.18 -0.35 8.23
CA GLN A 72 14.63 0.02 9.59
C GLN A 72 13.71 1.06 10.22
N ALA A 73 13.36 2.13 9.51
CA ALA A 73 12.40 3.12 9.99
C ALA A 73 11.04 2.48 10.36
N ALA A 74 10.56 1.52 9.54
CA ALA A 74 9.34 0.77 9.83
C ALA A 74 9.47 -0.06 11.11
N ARG A 75 10.60 -0.74 11.33
CA ARG A 75 10.86 -1.51 12.56
C ARG A 75 10.91 -0.59 13.80
N ASP A 76 11.55 0.56 13.70
CA ASP A 76 11.64 1.54 14.79
C ASP A 76 10.29 2.16 15.18
N CYS A 77 9.36 2.20 14.23
CA CYS A 77 8.01 2.76 14.41
C CYS A 77 6.92 1.70 14.65
N ASP A 78 7.27 0.42 14.84
CA ASP A 78 6.31 -0.71 14.90
C ASP A 78 5.31 -0.71 13.71
N ALA A 79 5.81 -0.38 12.52
CA ALA A 79 5.07 -0.32 11.27
C ALA A 79 5.48 -1.44 10.30
N VAL A 80 4.72 -1.58 9.22
CA VAL A 80 5.01 -2.49 8.11
C VAL A 80 5.50 -1.68 6.92
N MET A 81 6.65 -2.07 6.36
CA MET A 81 7.04 -1.69 5.01
C MET A 81 6.69 -2.85 4.08
N ALA A 82 6.07 -2.57 2.95
CA ALA A 82 5.93 -3.56 1.89
C ALA A 82 6.23 -2.97 0.53
N VAL A 83 6.63 -3.85 -0.38
CA VAL A 83 6.89 -3.52 -1.77
C VAL A 83 6.09 -4.50 -2.62
N SER A 84 5.26 -3.96 -3.51
CA SER A 84 4.50 -4.73 -4.49
C SER A 84 5.16 -4.77 -5.85
N ASP A 85 4.62 -5.59 -6.75
CA ASP A 85 4.77 -5.38 -8.19
C ASP A 85 3.64 -4.47 -8.73
N ALA A 86 3.73 -4.11 -10.01
CA ALA A 86 2.73 -3.27 -10.69
C ALA A 86 1.30 -3.87 -10.73
N ALA A 87 1.13 -5.15 -10.42
CA ALA A 87 -0.17 -5.82 -10.33
C ALA A 87 -0.70 -5.92 -8.88
N GLY A 88 -0.01 -5.31 -7.92
CA GLY A 88 -0.39 -5.31 -6.51
C GLY A 88 0.02 -6.58 -5.75
N GLN A 89 0.86 -7.46 -6.32
CA GLN A 89 1.39 -8.61 -5.60
C GLN A 89 2.42 -8.14 -4.58
N LEU A 90 2.22 -8.42 -3.30
CA LEU A 90 3.21 -8.11 -2.27
C LEU A 90 4.43 -8.99 -2.47
N LEU A 91 5.53 -8.37 -2.91
CA LEU A 91 6.80 -9.06 -3.12
C LEU A 91 7.57 -9.18 -1.84
N TRP A 92 7.67 -8.12 -1.04
CA TRP A 92 8.40 -8.16 0.23
C TRP A 92 7.59 -7.48 1.32
N VAL A 93 7.64 -8.02 2.54
CA VAL A 93 6.98 -7.43 3.72
C VAL A 93 7.95 -7.44 4.90
N CYS A 94 8.28 -6.25 5.42
CA CYS A 94 9.23 -6.03 6.49
C CYS A 94 8.56 -5.36 7.69
N GLY A 95 8.97 -5.74 8.90
CA GLY A 95 8.51 -5.15 10.15
C GLY A 95 9.04 -5.94 11.35
N THR A 96 8.65 -5.52 12.56
CA THR A 96 8.90 -6.31 13.77
C THR A 96 8.01 -7.57 13.77
N PRO A 97 8.42 -8.69 14.41
CA PRO A 97 7.60 -9.90 14.45
C PRO A 97 6.18 -9.67 15.01
N SER A 98 6.01 -8.71 15.92
CA SER A 98 4.71 -8.34 16.50
C SER A 98 3.78 -7.68 15.48
N VAL A 99 4.29 -6.73 14.68
CA VAL A 99 3.46 -6.05 13.68
C VAL A 99 3.19 -6.95 12.47
N LEU A 100 4.15 -7.80 12.08
CA LEU A 100 3.95 -8.79 11.01
C LEU A 100 2.84 -9.79 11.35
N ARG A 101 2.75 -10.29 12.58
CA ARG A 101 1.62 -11.14 13.02
C ARG A 101 0.27 -10.42 12.95
N ARG A 102 0.23 -9.10 13.16
CA ARG A 102 -0.99 -8.33 12.97
C ARG A 102 -1.33 -8.20 11.48
N ALA A 103 -0.33 -7.96 10.63
CA ALA A 103 -0.50 -7.87 9.18
C ALA A 103 -0.98 -9.20 8.57
N GLU A 104 -0.46 -10.32 9.06
CA GLU A 104 -0.92 -11.67 8.69
C GLU A 104 -2.41 -11.87 8.96
N SER A 105 -2.96 -11.28 10.03
CA SER A 105 -4.38 -11.44 10.38
C SER A 105 -5.36 -10.76 9.39
N ILE A 106 -4.85 -9.88 8.51
CA ILE A 106 -5.60 -9.26 7.42
C ILE A 106 -5.15 -9.78 6.04
N GLY A 107 -4.33 -10.84 6.00
CA GLY A 107 -3.75 -11.37 4.77
C GLY A 107 -2.73 -10.44 4.11
N PHE A 108 -2.16 -9.49 4.83
CA PHE A 108 -1.09 -8.61 4.33
C PHE A 108 0.26 -9.34 4.44
N VAL A 109 0.46 -10.30 3.53
CA VAL A 109 1.59 -11.21 3.51
C VAL A 109 2.22 -11.28 2.12
N GLU A 110 3.46 -11.71 2.04
CA GLU A 110 4.15 -11.91 0.78
C GLU A 110 3.40 -12.92 -0.11
N GLY A 111 3.22 -12.59 -1.39
CA GLY A 111 2.43 -13.37 -2.36
C GLY A 111 0.92 -13.09 -2.36
N SER A 112 0.43 -12.27 -1.43
CA SER A 112 -0.94 -11.75 -1.47
C SER A 112 -1.11 -10.63 -2.49
N ASN A 113 -2.30 -10.52 -3.08
CA ASN A 113 -2.60 -9.45 -4.03
C ASN A 113 -3.50 -8.38 -3.40
N TRP A 114 -2.98 -7.15 -3.40
CA TRP A 114 -3.59 -5.95 -2.83
C TRP A 114 -4.12 -4.97 -3.89
N ASP A 115 -4.39 -5.43 -5.10
CA ASP A 115 -5.23 -4.71 -6.06
C ASP A 115 -6.62 -4.44 -5.43
N GLU A 116 -7.13 -3.22 -5.59
CA GLU A 116 -8.42 -2.80 -5.02
C GLU A 116 -9.60 -3.68 -5.47
N ARG A 117 -9.50 -4.35 -6.63
CA ARG A 117 -10.51 -5.28 -7.14
C ARG A 117 -10.52 -6.62 -6.42
N LEU A 118 -9.46 -6.94 -5.67
CA LEU A 118 -9.33 -8.18 -4.90
C LEU A 118 -9.40 -7.90 -3.40
N ALA A 119 -8.58 -6.98 -2.90
CA ALA A 119 -8.48 -6.66 -1.48
C ALA A 119 -9.43 -5.54 -1.03
N GLY A 120 -10.12 -4.87 -1.96
CA GLY A 120 -10.88 -3.66 -1.68
C GLY A 120 -9.98 -2.44 -1.52
N THR A 121 -10.55 -1.26 -1.32
CA THR A 121 -9.82 0.01 -1.12
C THR A 121 -8.72 -0.11 -0.07
N ASN A 122 -7.48 0.08 -0.52
CA ASN A 122 -6.26 0.02 0.26
C ASN A 122 -5.18 0.89 -0.40
N ALA A 123 -4.14 1.28 0.36
CA ALA A 123 -3.14 2.20 -0.16
C ALA A 123 -2.33 1.64 -1.36
N PRO A 124 -1.76 0.41 -1.33
CA PRO A 124 -1.06 -0.15 -2.50
C PRO A 124 -1.88 -0.13 -3.80
N GLY A 125 -3.10 -0.68 -3.77
CA GLY A 125 -3.97 -0.75 -4.95
C GLY A 125 -4.37 0.64 -5.47
N MET A 126 -4.59 1.60 -4.57
CA MET A 126 -4.89 2.98 -4.96
C MET A 126 -3.69 3.71 -5.54
N ALA A 127 -2.49 3.54 -4.96
CA ALA A 127 -1.26 4.16 -5.47
C ALA A 127 -0.99 3.71 -6.90
N LEU A 128 -1.04 2.39 -7.15
CA LEU A 128 -0.87 1.82 -8.49
C LEU A 128 -1.91 2.32 -9.49
N ARG A 129 -3.17 2.45 -9.06
CA ARG A 129 -4.27 2.92 -9.92
C ARG A 129 -4.14 4.39 -10.29
N LEU A 130 -3.80 5.22 -9.32
CA LEU A 130 -3.75 6.68 -9.47
C LEU A 130 -2.38 7.18 -9.90
N ASP A 131 -1.40 6.28 -9.98
CA ASP A 131 0.01 6.58 -10.19
C ASP A 131 0.51 7.77 -9.35
N SER A 132 0.20 7.73 -8.05
CA SER A 132 0.50 8.82 -7.14
C SER A 132 0.57 8.35 -5.69
N SER A 133 1.19 9.17 -4.83
CA SER A 133 1.23 8.91 -3.40
C SER A 133 -0.16 9.07 -2.78
N VAL A 134 -0.57 8.09 -1.99
CA VAL A 134 -1.89 8.05 -1.33
C VAL A 134 -1.76 7.68 0.13
N ASN A 135 -2.70 8.18 0.93
CA ASN A 135 -2.94 7.74 2.30
C ASN A 135 -4.35 7.16 2.39
N VAL A 136 -4.52 6.04 3.09
CA VAL A 136 -5.80 5.41 3.40
C VAL A 136 -5.84 5.14 4.90
N LEU A 137 -6.82 5.72 5.59
CA LEU A 137 -6.87 5.80 7.04
C LEU A 137 -8.16 5.18 7.56
N GLY A 138 -8.04 4.24 8.49
CA GLY A 138 -9.17 3.74 9.27
C GLY A 138 -10.31 3.25 8.39
N ALA A 139 -11.49 3.85 8.56
CA ALA A 139 -12.71 3.53 7.83
C ALA A 139 -12.64 3.74 6.32
N GLU A 140 -11.62 4.43 5.79
CA GLU A 140 -11.37 4.55 4.36
C GLU A 140 -10.98 3.21 3.71
N HIS A 141 -10.48 2.26 4.49
CA HIS A 141 -10.32 0.89 4.02
C HIS A 141 -11.69 0.25 3.80
N PHE A 142 -11.86 -0.34 2.62
CA PHE A 142 -13.13 -0.96 2.24
C PHE A 142 -13.50 -2.15 3.14
N ARG A 143 -12.50 -2.97 3.49
CA ARG A 143 -12.69 -4.14 4.36
C ARG A 143 -12.58 -3.75 5.83
N ARG A 144 -13.53 -4.23 6.63
CA ARG A 144 -13.59 -3.95 8.07
C ARG A 144 -12.35 -4.46 8.81
N SER A 145 -11.79 -5.59 8.39
CA SER A 145 -10.58 -6.18 8.99
C SER A 145 -9.38 -5.22 8.94
N VAL A 146 -9.29 -4.39 7.89
CA VAL A 146 -8.17 -3.47 7.64
C VAL A 146 -8.37 -2.10 8.30
N GLN A 147 -9.57 -1.77 8.78
CA GLN A 147 -9.87 -0.42 9.35
C GLN A 147 -9.12 -0.06 10.63
N HIS A 148 -8.34 -0.98 11.21
CA HIS A 148 -7.44 -0.69 12.32
C HIS A 148 -6.06 -0.18 11.85
N TRP A 149 -5.84 -0.10 10.54
CA TRP A 149 -4.59 0.33 9.94
C TRP A 149 -4.68 1.75 9.36
N SER A 150 -3.54 2.41 9.35
CA SER A 150 -3.31 3.63 8.58
C SER A 150 -2.17 3.34 7.61
N CYS A 151 -2.43 3.50 6.33
CA CYS A 151 -1.52 3.07 5.27
C CYS A 151 -1.17 4.25 4.38
N ALA A 152 0.10 4.32 3.98
CA ALA A 152 0.60 5.21 2.96
C ALA A 152 1.28 4.36 1.88
N ALA A 153 1.12 4.74 0.63
CA ALA A 153 1.77 4.07 -0.49
C ALA A 153 2.11 5.07 -1.60
N THR A 154 3.12 4.75 -2.40
CA THR A 154 3.51 5.50 -3.59
C THR A 154 4.08 4.52 -4.61
N THR A 155 4.06 4.90 -5.88
CA THR A 155 4.60 4.09 -6.98
C THR A 155 6.10 4.28 -7.13
N ILE A 156 6.79 3.22 -7.57
CA ILE A 156 8.19 3.24 -8.01
C ILE A 156 8.20 3.03 -9.52
N HIS A 157 8.85 3.93 -10.26
CA HIS A 157 8.92 3.87 -11.73
C HIS A 157 10.29 3.42 -12.23
N ASP A 158 10.29 2.77 -13.39
CA ASP A 158 11.51 2.54 -14.16
C ASP A 158 11.98 3.88 -14.75
N PRO A 159 13.24 4.29 -14.49
CA PRO A 159 13.73 5.59 -14.96
C PRO A 159 13.87 5.66 -16.50
N SER A 160 13.92 4.52 -17.20
CA SER A 160 14.15 4.46 -18.64
C SER A 160 12.88 4.68 -19.46
N ASP A 161 11.72 4.18 -19.00
CA ASP A 161 10.46 4.25 -19.74
C ASP A 161 9.28 4.79 -18.92
N GLN A 162 9.50 5.11 -17.64
CA GLN A 162 8.48 5.61 -16.70
C GLN A 162 7.34 4.61 -16.43
N SER A 163 7.53 3.33 -16.73
CA SER A 163 6.57 2.29 -16.34
C SER A 163 6.61 2.08 -14.82
N ILE A 164 5.46 1.76 -14.23
CA ILE A 164 5.38 1.41 -12.81
C ILE A 164 6.03 0.03 -12.61
N LEU A 165 6.98 -0.04 -11.69
CA LEU A 165 7.60 -1.30 -11.24
C LEU A 165 6.86 -1.90 -10.05
N GLY A 166 6.32 -1.07 -9.16
CA GLY A 166 5.68 -1.53 -7.92
C GLY A 166 5.12 -0.43 -7.04
#